data_AF-A0A326QM12-F1
#
_entry.id   AF-A0A326QM12-F1
#
_cell.length_a   1.000
_cell.length_b   1.000
_cell.length_c   1.000
_cell.angle_alpha   90.00
_cell.angle_beta   90.00
_cell.angle_gamma   90.00
#
_symmetry.space_group_name_H-M   'P 1'
#
loop_
_entity.id
_entity.type
_entity.pdbx_description
1 polymer ?
#
loop_
_entity_poly.entity_id
_entity_poly.type
_entity_poly.pdbx_seq_one_letter_code
_entity_poly.pdbx_strand_id
1 'polypeptide(L)'
;MAIAPRDQTRRFGSLQVLVAPQRRPATAVGTCLTALSAQWRRNGSLAALWQAWPKVAGAQLAPHCRPLSLQAGVLWVGANHPQWLQALRFNRHQLLGALRGAGFQIRDLRFQHHHPATAASAGSESEAEVWAAHPSRIDVQGLTDCPRCGAPAPAGELKRWGHCSFCVRQAGAQ
;
A
#
# COMPACT_ATOMS: atom_id res chain seq x y z
N MET A 1 22.67 -22.56 21.01
CA MET A 1 23.08 -23.48 19.92
C MET A 1 21.91 -24.38 19.61
N ALA A 2 21.31 -24.26 18.42
CA ALA A 2 20.22 -25.16 18.02
C ALA A 2 20.83 -26.49 17.57
N ILE A 3 20.57 -27.57 18.32
CA ILE A 3 20.99 -28.92 17.95
C ILE A 3 20.11 -29.36 16.77
N ALA A 4 20.74 -29.63 15.63
CA ALA A 4 20.04 -30.17 14.47
C ALA A 4 19.36 -31.49 14.87
N PRO A 5 18.09 -31.71 14.49
CA PRO A 5 17.37 -32.92 14.88
C PRO A 5 18.04 -34.15 14.24
N ARG A 6 17.95 -35.31 14.92
CA ARG A 6 18.72 -36.54 14.61
C ARG A 6 18.53 -37.05 13.17
N ASP A 7 17.43 -36.69 12.53
CA ASP A 7 17.09 -36.99 11.13
C ASP A 7 17.92 -36.18 10.10
N GLN A 8 18.61 -35.13 10.54
CA GLN A 8 19.43 -34.24 9.71
C GLN A 8 20.94 -34.40 9.96
N THR A 9 21.34 -35.41 10.73
CA THR A 9 22.76 -35.71 10.99
C THR A 9 23.11 -37.11 10.54
N ARG A 10 23.98 -37.24 9.53
CA ARG A 10 24.63 -38.52 9.19
C ARG A 10 25.98 -38.58 9.85
N ARG A 11 26.26 -39.67 10.55
CA ARG A 11 27.57 -39.90 11.17
C ARG A 11 28.50 -40.55 10.14
N PHE A 12 29.66 -39.94 9.90
CA PHE A 12 30.71 -40.44 9.01
C PHE A 12 31.97 -40.67 9.87
N GLY A 13 32.13 -41.90 10.36
CA GLY A 13 33.18 -42.23 11.33
C GLY A 13 33.04 -41.43 12.64
N SER A 14 34.07 -40.63 12.97
CA SER A 14 34.07 -39.73 14.13
C SER A 14 33.37 -38.38 13.89
N LEU A 15 33.00 -38.06 12.64
CA LEU A 15 32.40 -36.78 12.26
C LEU A 15 30.88 -36.88 12.13
N GLN A 16 30.17 -35.81 12.47
CA GLN A 16 28.74 -35.63 12.17
C GLN A 16 28.58 -34.64 11.02
N VAL A 17 27.94 -35.09 9.95
CA VAL A 17 27.68 -34.29 8.75
C VAL A 17 26.20 -33.90 8.74
N LEU A 18 25.94 -32.61 8.53
CA LEU A 18 24.59 -32.10 8.30
C LEU A 18 24.10 -32.56 6.92
N VAL A 19 22.97 -33.27 6.91
CA VAL A 19 22.30 -33.71 5.69
C VAL A 19 21.30 -32.64 5.28
N ALA A 20 21.16 -32.41 3.97
CA ALA A 20 20.14 -31.51 3.46
C ALA A 20 18.75 -31.94 3.96
N PRO A 21 17.89 -31.00 4.40
CA PRO A 21 16.56 -31.32 4.89
C PRO A 21 15.78 -32.05 3.78
N GLN A 22 15.10 -33.15 4.14
CA GLN A 22 14.32 -33.90 3.17
C GLN A 22 13.24 -33.00 2.56
N ARG A 23 13.19 -32.93 1.23
CA ARG A 23 12.15 -32.19 0.52
C ARG A 23 10.81 -32.88 0.81
N ARG A 24 9.82 -32.12 1.29
CA ARG A 24 8.47 -32.64 1.47
C ARG A 24 7.93 -33.20 0.14
N PRO A 25 7.16 -34.30 0.16
CA PRO A 25 6.60 -34.88 -1.05
C PRO A 25 5.73 -33.85 -1.78
N ALA A 26 5.83 -33.83 -3.12
CA ALA A 26 5.02 -32.95 -3.94
C ALA A 26 3.53 -33.26 -3.74
N THR A 27 2.76 -32.25 -3.39
CA THR A 27 1.30 -32.35 -3.22
C THR A 27 0.62 -31.51 -4.29
N ALA A 28 -0.62 -31.85 -4.64
CA ALA A 28 -1.41 -31.05 -5.56
C ALA A 28 -1.53 -29.60 -5.04
N VAL A 29 -1.44 -28.61 -5.94
CA VAL A 29 -1.52 -27.20 -5.55
C VAL A 29 -2.82 -26.89 -4.80
N GLY A 30 -3.94 -27.50 -5.21
CA GLY A 30 -5.23 -27.33 -4.53
C GLY A 30 -5.24 -27.77 -3.07
N THR A 31 -4.62 -28.91 -2.73
CA THR A 31 -4.56 -29.39 -1.34
C THR A 31 -3.62 -28.53 -0.50
N CYS A 32 -2.49 -28.10 -1.08
CA CYS A 32 -1.59 -27.13 -0.45
C CYS A 32 -2.30 -25.81 -0.12
N LEU A 33 -3.03 -25.22 -1.09
CA LEU A 33 -3.79 -23.98 -0.89
C LEU A 33 -4.89 -24.14 0.17
N THR A 34 -5.57 -25.29 0.18
CA THR A 34 -6.61 -25.59 1.18
C THR A 34 -6.00 -25.66 2.59
N ALA A 35 -4.92 -26.42 2.76
CA ALA A 35 -4.22 -26.51 4.03
C ALA A 35 -3.69 -25.15 4.52
N LEU A 36 -3.13 -24.36 3.61
CA LEU A 36 -2.62 -23.01 3.87
C LEU A 36 -3.74 -22.06 4.30
N SER A 37 -4.89 -22.08 3.60
CA SER A 37 -6.05 -21.25 3.97
C SER A 37 -6.63 -21.61 5.34
N ALA A 38 -6.70 -22.90 5.68
CA ALA A 38 -7.11 -23.36 7.00
C ALA A 38 -6.12 -22.93 8.09
N GLN A 39 -4.81 -23.00 7.81
CA GLN A 39 -3.77 -22.50 8.71
C GLN A 39 -3.88 -20.99 8.93
N TRP A 40 -4.12 -20.21 7.88
CA TRP A 40 -4.33 -18.78 7.96
C TRP A 40 -5.52 -18.39 8.83
N ARG A 41 -6.64 -19.12 8.71
CA ARG A 41 -7.83 -18.89 9.55
C ARG A 41 -7.54 -19.14 11.02
N ARG A 42 -6.85 -20.25 11.34
CA ARG A 42 -6.45 -20.58 12.72
C ARG A 42 -5.52 -19.53 13.33
N ASN A 43 -4.61 -18.99 12.52
CA ASN A 43 -3.63 -18.00 12.99
C ASN A 43 -4.15 -16.56 12.96
N GLY A 44 -5.40 -16.32 12.53
CA GLY A 44 -5.95 -14.97 12.38
C GLY A 44 -5.16 -14.11 11.40
N SER A 45 -4.61 -14.71 10.33
CA SER A 45 -3.76 -13.99 9.39
C SER A 45 -4.54 -12.99 8.53
N LEU A 46 -3.84 -12.00 7.97
CA LEU A 46 -4.42 -11.00 7.04
C LEU A 46 -5.14 -11.67 5.85
N ALA A 47 -4.62 -12.79 5.36
CA ALA A 47 -5.22 -13.52 4.24
C ALA A 47 -6.57 -14.16 4.59
N ALA A 48 -6.72 -14.69 5.81
CA ALA A 48 -8.02 -15.16 6.28
C ALA A 48 -9.03 -14.01 6.44
N LEU A 49 -8.54 -12.86 6.90
CA LEU A 49 -9.35 -11.65 6.99
C LEU A 49 -9.81 -11.17 5.62
N TRP A 50 -8.95 -11.20 4.59
CA TRP A 50 -9.32 -10.90 3.21
C TRP A 50 -10.46 -11.79 2.70
N GLN A 51 -10.41 -13.10 3.00
CA GLN A 51 -11.47 -14.03 2.62
C GLN A 51 -12.79 -13.74 3.35
N ALA A 52 -12.73 -13.36 4.62
CA ALA A 52 -13.92 -13.06 5.43
C ALA A 52 -14.46 -11.64 5.20
N TRP A 53 -13.65 -10.74 4.62
CA TRP A 53 -13.95 -9.31 4.51
C TRP A 53 -15.30 -9.00 3.86
N PRO A 54 -15.73 -9.62 2.75
CA PRO A 54 -17.04 -9.34 2.15
C PRO A 54 -18.20 -9.62 3.11
N LYS A 55 -18.08 -10.64 3.95
CA LYS A 55 -19.08 -11.00 4.96
C LYS A 55 -19.06 -10.05 6.15
N VAL A 56 -17.89 -9.57 6.54
CA VAL A 56 -17.70 -8.70 7.71
C VAL A 56 -18.01 -7.23 7.42
N ALA A 57 -17.54 -6.70 6.29
CA ALA A 57 -17.76 -5.32 5.88
C ALA A 57 -19.13 -5.11 5.21
N GLY A 58 -19.73 -6.17 4.66
CA GLY A 58 -21.00 -6.11 3.95
C GLY A 58 -20.87 -5.58 2.51
N ALA A 59 -21.96 -5.68 1.76
CA ALA A 59 -21.99 -5.44 0.32
C ALA A 59 -21.62 -4.00 -0.09
N GLN A 60 -21.90 -3.00 0.76
CA GLN A 60 -21.64 -1.59 0.45
C GLN A 60 -20.18 -1.19 0.69
N LEU A 61 -19.54 -1.70 1.75
CA LEU A 61 -18.17 -1.31 2.10
C LEU A 61 -17.11 -2.19 1.44
N ALA A 62 -17.39 -3.48 1.22
CA ALA A 62 -16.45 -4.44 0.66
C ALA A 62 -15.79 -4.03 -0.69
N PRO A 63 -16.50 -3.45 -1.67
CA PRO A 63 -15.89 -3.09 -2.95
C PRO A 63 -15.00 -1.84 -2.88
N HIS A 64 -15.23 -0.96 -1.91
CA HIS A 64 -14.57 0.35 -1.84
C HIS A 64 -13.51 0.43 -0.74
N CYS A 65 -13.57 -0.47 0.24
CA CYS A 65 -12.69 -0.55 1.38
C CYS A 65 -11.96 -1.89 1.37
N ARG A 66 -10.65 -1.86 1.53
CA ARG A 66 -9.83 -3.07 1.61
C ARG A 66 -8.89 -3.06 2.82
N PRO A 67 -8.79 -4.16 3.56
CA PRO A 67 -7.82 -4.31 4.64
C PRO A 67 -6.40 -4.35 4.05
N LEU A 68 -5.49 -3.57 4.63
CA LEU A 68 -4.14 -3.36 4.12
C LEU A 68 -3.11 -4.13 4.92
N SER A 69 -3.15 -3.98 6.24
CA SER A 69 -2.18 -4.60 7.13
C SER A 69 -2.79 -4.85 8.51
N LEU A 70 -2.32 -5.89 9.17
CA LEU A 70 -2.68 -6.22 10.55
C LEU A 70 -1.38 -6.31 11.36
N GLN A 71 -1.17 -5.38 12.27
CA GLN A 71 0.05 -5.28 13.09
C GLN A 71 -0.31 -5.03 14.54
N ALA A 72 0.21 -5.86 15.45
CA ALA A 72 -0.03 -5.75 16.91
C ALA A 72 -1.51 -5.65 17.31
N GLY A 73 -2.41 -6.28 16.53
CA GLY A 73 -3.86 -6.22 16.75
C GLY A 73 -4.53 -4.94 16.23
N VAL A 74 -3.81 -4.08 15.50
CA VAL A 74 -4.37 -2.92 14.80
C VAL A 74 -4.54 -3.26 13.32
N LEU A 75 -5.77 -3.20 12.82
CA LEU A 75 -6.07 -3.41 11.40
C LEU A 75 -6.14 -2.07 10.67
N TRP A 76 -5.31 -1.91 9.64
CA TRP A 76 -5.39 -0.81 8.70
C TRP A 76 -6.35 -1.14 7.58
N VAL A 77 -7.33 -0.29 7.35
CA VAL A 77 -8.29 -0.40 6.24
C VAL A 77 -8.14 0.81 5.34
N GLY A 78 -7.92 0.55 4.06
CA GLY A 78 -7.79 1.56 3.02
C GLY A 78 -9.09 1.75 2.27
N ALA A 79 -9.52 3.00 2.04
CA ALA A 79 -10.65 3.29 1.16
C ALA A 79 -10.22 4.16 -0.02
N ASN A 80 -10.87 3.97 -1.16
CA ASN A 80 -10.57 4.67 -2.42
C ASN A 80 -11.12 6.11 -2.49
N HIS A 81 -12.08 6.49 -1.63
CA HIS A 81 -12.72 7.81 -1.63
C HIS A 81 -12.96 8.30 -0.19
N PRO A 82 -12.86 9.62 0.09
CA PRO A 82 -13.08 10.18 1.44
C PRO A 82 -14.45 9.86 2.03
N GLN A 83 -15.50 9.74 1.21
CA GLN A 83 -16.85 9.37 1.67
C GLN A 83 -16.89 8.00 2.36
N TRP A 84 -16.10 7.04 1.87
CA TRP A 84 -16.00 5.71 2.44
C TRP A 84 -15.16 5.70 3.71
N LEU A 85 -14.16 6.59 3.80
CA LEU A 85 -13.43 6.82 5.04
C LEU A 85 -14.36 7.31 6.15
N GLN A 86 -15.27 8.23 5.83
CA GLN A 86 -16.26 8.74 6.77
C GLN A 86 -17.24 7.63 7.19
N ALA A 87 -17.75 6.84 6.24
CA ALA A 87 -18.62 5.70 6.53
C ALA A 87 -17.93 4.65 7.41
N LEU A 88 -16.65 4.34 7.16
CA LEU A 88 -15.84 3.43 7.98
C LEU A 88 -15.62 3.97 9.40
N ARG A 89 -15.36 5.27 9.54
CA ARG A 89 -15.20 5.93 10.85
C ARG A 89 -16.49 5.87 11.66
N PHE A 90 -17.64 6.09 11.03
CA PHE A 90 -18.95 5.99 11.67
C PHE A 90 -19.26 4.55 12.08
N ASN A 91 -19.02 3.57 11.19
CA ASN A 91 -19.29 2.16 11.45
C ASN A 91 -18.16 1.43 12.20
N ARG A 92 -17.16 2.16 12.74
CA ARG A 92 -15.97 1.57 13.37
C ARG A 92 -16.33 0.56 14.45
N HIS A 93 -17.28 0.90 15.33
CA HIS A 93 -17.67 0.04 16.44
C HIS A 93 -18.35 -1.25 15.96
N GLN A 94 -19.25 -1.14 14.98
CA GLN A 94 -19.94 -2.29 14.39
C GLN A 94 -18.95 -3.20 13.65
N LEU A 95 -18.05 -2.63 12.85
CA LEU A 95 -17.04 -3.37 12.10
C LEU A 95 -16.08 -4.11 13.05
N LEU A 96 -15.66 -3.46 14.13
CA LEU A 96 -14.79 -4.04 15.15
C LEU A 96 -15.49 -5.18 15.92
N GLY A 97 -16.78 -5.04 16.20
CA GLY A 97 -17.61 -6.12 16.74
C GLY A 97 -17.73 -7.30 15.78
N ALA A 98 -18.02 -7.05 14.51
CA ALA A 98 -18.12 -8.08 13.47
C ALA A 98 -16.80 -8.82 13.24
N LEU A 99 -15.66 -8.10 13.25
CA LEU A 99 -14.32 -8.69 13.15
C LEU A 99 -14.01 -9.61 14.33
N ARG A 100 -14.33 -9.18 15.55
CA ARG A 100 -14.17 -10.01 16.77
C ARG A 100 -15.09 -11.22 16.76
N GLY A 101 -16.35 -11.05 16.35
CA GLY A 101 -17.31 -12.14 16.19
C GLY A 101 -16.90 -13.18 15.14
N ALA A 102 -16.13 -12.76 14.13
CA ALA A 102 -15.52 -13.66 13.14
C ALA A 102 -14.26 -14.38 13.66
N GLY A 103 -13.84 -14.15 14.90
CA GLY A 103 -12.69 -14.80 15.53
C GLY A 103 -11.35 -14.08 15.35
N PHE A 104 -11.33 -12.86 14.81
CA PHE A 104 -10.10 -12.07 14.67
C PHE A 104 -9.82 -11.25 15.94
N GLN A 105 -8.62 -11.38 16.49
CA GLN A 105 -8.18 -10.65 17.67
C GLN A 105 -7.72 -9.23 17.32
N ILE A 106 -8.69 -8.35 17.05
CA ILE A 106 -8.44 -6.96 16.66
C ILE A 106 -8.75 -6.03 17.83
N ARG A 107 -7.72 -5.31 18.27
CA ARG A 107 -7.76 -4.29 19.32
C ARG A 107 -8.31 -2.98 18.77
N ASP A 108 -7.83 -2.58 17.59
CA ASP A 108 -8.17 -1.29 17.01
C ASP A 108 -8.23 -1.29 15.47
N LEU A 109 -8.95 -0.32 14.90
CA LEU A 109 -9.08 -0.05 13.47
C LEU A 109 -8.50 1.33 13.15
N ARG A 110 -7.62 1.37 12.15
CA ARG A 110 -7.10 2.60 11.56
C ARG A 110 -7.49 2.68 10.10
N PHE A 111 -7.78 3.90 9.66
CA PHE A 111 -8.26 4.16 8.30
C PHE A 111 -7.27 5.07 7.59
N GLN A 112 -6.95 4.72 6.34
CA GLN A 112 -6.15 5.58 5.48
C GLN A 112 -6.79 5.71 4.11
N HIS A 113 -6.63 6.87 3.49
CA HIS A 113 -6.94 7.00 2.09
C HIS A 113 -6.00 6.09 1.30
N HIS A 114 -6.56 5.25 0.45
CA HIS A 114 -5.80 4.31 -0.34
C HIS A 114 -6.20 4.47 -1.80
N HIS A 115 -5.38 5.23 -2.51
CA HIS A 115 -5.40 5.19 -3.95
C HIS A 115 -4.73 3.88 -4.38
N PRO A 116 -5.40 2.98 -5.12
CA PRO A 116 -4.67 1.91 -5.79
C PRO A 116 -3.65 2.61 -6.68
N ALA A 117 -2.36 2.49 -6.36
CA ALA A 117 -1.36 2.77 -7.37
C ALA A 117 -1.70 1.82 -8.53
N THR A 118 -2.16 2.37 -9.65
CA THR A 118 -2.08 1.67 -10.92
C THR A 118 -0.65 1.19 -10.98
N ALA A 119 -0.43 -0.12 -10.98
CA ALA A 119 0.90 -0.68 -11.08
C ALA A 119 1.48 -0.11 -12.37
N ALA A 120 2.33 0.91 -12.26
CA ALA A 120 3.04 1.48 -13.39
C ALA A 120 3.67 0.29 -14.11
N SER A 121 3.39 0.16 -15.40
CA SER A 121 3.94 -0.91 -16.22
C SER A 121 5.43 -0.95 -15.96
N ALA A 122 5.90 -2.06 -15.38
CA ALA A 122 7.30 -2.24 -15.08
C ALA A 122 8.09 -2.14 -16.39
N GLY A 123 8.70 -0.98 -16.65
CA GLY A 123 9.70 -0.78 -17.71
C GLY A 123 9.32 0.04 -18.94
N SER A 124 8.32 0.93 -18.93
CA SER A 124 7.99 1.71 -20.15
C SER A 124 8.09 3.24 -20.05
N GLU A 125 8.42 3.81 -18.90
CA GLU A 125 8.53 5.28 -18.79
C GLU A 125 9.96 5.65 -18.42
N SER A 126 10.65 6.30 -19.35
CA SER A 126 11.95 6.88 -19.05
C SER A 126 11.77 7.91 -17.95
N GLU A 127 12.68 7.94 -16.96
CA GLU A 127 12.62 8.90 -15.86
C GLU A 127 12.48 10.34 -16.41
N ALA A 128 13.15 10.66 -17.51
CA ALA A 128 13.03 11.93 -18.22
C ALA A 128 11.60 12.26 -18.69
N GLU A 129 10.81 11.28 -19.14
CA GLU A 129 9.46 11.45 -19.65
C GLU A 129 8.44 11.64 -18.52
N VAL A 130 8.60 10.91 -17.42
CA VAL A 130 7.84 11.12 -16.16
C VAL A 130 8.13 12.52 -15.60
N TRP A 131 9.41 12.94 -15.60
CA TRP A 131 9.83 14.26 -15.13
C TRP A 131 9.41 15.40 -16.07
N ALA A 132 9.31 15.16 -17.38
CA ALA A 132 8.77 16.11 -18.35
C ALA A 132 7.27 16.30 -18.20
N ALA A 133 6.54 15.23 -17.84
CA ALA A 133 5.10 15.26 -17.61
C ALA A 133 4.70 15.69 -16.17
N HIS A 134 5.66 16.07 -15.33
CA HIS A 134 5.39 16.36 -13.92
C HIS A 134 4.58 17.68 -13.78
N PRO A 135 3.49 17.73 -12.99
CA PRO A 135 2.62 18.91 -12.84
C PRO A 135 3.34 20.19 -12.36
N SER A 136 4.49 20.05 -11.71
CA SER A 136 5.33 21.19 -11.28
C SER A 136 6.25 21.75 -12.38
N ARG A 137 6.34 21.09 -13.55
CA ARG A 137 7.18 21.51 -14.67
C ARG A 137 6.41 21.77 -15.96
N ILE A 138 5.26 21.13 -16.16
CA ILE A 138 4.36 21.52 -17.24
C ILE A 138 3.68 22.81 -16.81
N ASP A 139 4.16 23.94 -17.31
CA ASP A 139 3.32 25.12 -17.29
C ASP A 139 2.22 24.93 -18.33
N VAL A 140 0.96 24.82 -17.87
CA VAL A 140 -0.22 24.60 -18.72
C VAL A 140 -0.36 25.69 -19.79
N GLN A 141 0.25 26.86 -19.58
CA GLN A 141 0.19 28.02 -20.46
C GLN A 141 1.53 28.31 -21.16
N GLY A 142 2.57 27.49 -20.93
CA GLY A 142 3.92 27.66 -21.49
C GLY A 142 4.80 28.62 -20.69
N LEU A 143 6.12 28.57 -20.96
CA LEU A 143 7.12 29.47 -20.38
C LEU A 143 7.51 30.56 -21.38
N THR A 144 7.64 31.79 -20.90
CA THR A 144 8.13 32.96 -21.65
C THR A 144 9.07 33.77 -20.76
N ASP A 145 10.00 34.50 -21.35
CA ASP A 145 10.87 35.39 -20.59
C ASP A 145 10.11 36.59 -20.03
N CYS A 146 10.41 36.93 -18.77
CA CYS A 146 9.85 38.10 -18.12
C CYS A 146 10.45 39.38 -18.72
N PRO A 147 9.65 40.36 -19.18
CA PRO A 147 10.16 41.56 -19.83
C PRO A 147 10.93 42.52 -18.90
N ARG A 148 10.90 42.30 -17.57
CA ARG A 148 11.60 43.13 -16.57
C ARG A 148 12.97 42.59 -16.17
N CYS A 149 13.11 41.27 -16.07
CA CYS A 149 14.33 40.64 -15.54
C CYS A 149 14.90 39.52 -16.42
N GLY A 150 14.22 39.16 -17.51
CA GLY A 150 14.61 38.07 -18.42
C GLY A 150 14.44 36.66 -17.84
N ALA A 151 13.93 36.51 -16.61
CA ALA A 151 13.75 35.20 -16.00
C ALA A 151 12.62 34.42 -16.71
N PRO A 152 12.76 33.09 -16.89
CA PRO A 152 11.69 32.26 -17.45
C PRO A 152 10.51 32.25 -16.47
N ALA A 153 9.35 32.66 -16.97
CA ALA A 153 8.11 32.79 -16.20
C ALA A 153 6.94 32.11 -16.92
N PRO A 154 5.99 31.54 -16.18
CA PRO A 154 4.70 31.12 -16.73
C PRO A 154 4.04 32.21 -17.56
N ALA A 155 3.55 31.88 -18.76
CA ALA A 155 2.74 32.81 -19.55
C ALA A 155 1.49 33.25 -18.77
N GLY A 156 0.96 32.40 -17.90
CA GLY A 156 -0.15 32.74 -17.02
C GLY A 156 0.18 33.80 -15.98
N GLU A 157 1.40 33.79 -15.43
CA GLU A 157 1.87 34.86 -14.53
C GLU A 157 2.03 36.18 -15.30
N LEU A 158 2.61 36.14 -16.50
CA LEU A 158 2.78 37.33 -17.35
C LEU A 158 1.43 37.90 -17.79
N LYS A 159 0.46 37.07 -18.16
CA LYS A 159 -0.90 37.51 -18.49
C LYS A 159 -1.60 38.14 -17.29
N ARG A 160 -1.33 37.65 -16.08
CA ARG A 160 -1.96 38.13 -14.84
C ARG A 160 -1.33 39.40 -14.30
N TRP A 161 -0.01 39.52 -14.36
CA TRP A 161 0.75 40.57 -13.65
C TRP A 161 1.68 41.40 -14.56
N GLY A 162 1.80 41.06 -15.83
CA GLY A 162 2.75 41.69 -16.78
C GLY A 162 4.22 41.29 -16.56
N HIS A 163 4.56 40.77 -15.39
CA HIS A 163 5.90 40.39 -14.97
C HIS A 163 5.87 39.11 -14.11
N CYS A 164 7.02 38.46 -13.92
CA CYS A 164 7.12 37.24 -13.11
C CYS A 164 6.81 37.48 -11.63
N SER A 165 6.40 36.43 -10.92
CA SER A 165 6.12 36.45 -9.48
C SER A 165 7.23 37.09 -8.63
N PHE A 166 8.51 36.92 -8.99
CA PHE A 166 9.63 37.56 -8.29
C PHE A 166 9.65 39.09 -8.44
N CYS A 167 9.45 39.59 -9.66
CA CYS A 167 9.39 41.04 -9.92
C CYS A 167 8.19 41.70 -9.25
N VAL A 168 7.05 41.00 -9.18
CA VAL A 168 5.86 41.45 -8.46
C VAL A 168 6.14 41.54 -6.96
N ARG A 169 6.78 40.53 -6.36
CA ARG A 169 7.14 40.54 -4.94
C ARG A 169 8.12 41.65 -4.59
N GLN A 170 9.08 41.96 -5.46
CA GLN A 170 10.01 43.07 -5.26
C GLN A 170 9.34 44.44 -5.40
N ALA A 171 8.31 44.57 -6.25
CA ALA A 171 7.57 45.82 -6.43
C ALA A 171 6.60 46.12 -5.28
N GLY A 172 6.03 45.11 -4.63
CA GLY A 172 5.12 45.26 -3.49
C GLY A 172 5.82 45.30 -2.12
N ALA A 173 7.15 45.36 -2.07
CA ALA A 173 7.95 45.41 -0.85
C ALA A 173 8.38 46.85 -0.45
N GLN A 174 7.60 47.85 -0.85
CA GLN A 174 7.75 49.27 -0.45
C GLN A 174 6.55 49.71 0.38
#